data_AF-A0A1G9QQ15-F1
#
_entry.id   AF-A0A1G9QQ15-F1
#
_cell.length_a   1.000
_cell.length_b   1.000
_cell.length_c   1.000
_cell.angle_alpha   90.00
_cell.angle_beta   90.00
_cell.angle_gamma   90.00
#
_symmetry.space_group_name_H-M   'P 1'
#
loop_
_entity.id
_entity.type
_entity.pdbx_description
1 polymer ?
#
loop_
_entity_poly.entity_id
_entity_poly.type
_entity_poly.pdbx_seq_one_letter_code
_entity_poly.pdbx_strand_id
1 'polypeptide(L)'
;MKTFFQTIPKQRINKFHVAAALSIIFSVYGFKLYQTNQLPKGDKDNAGLFLPDGFEALAVVDSLKGSARHLAVNSNGDIYVKTRFHNRSDGYGNVALRDIDKDGKADIISPFAKYESGPFGTAMKIHNGYLYFSSNLMVFRQKLIPGQLIPDSKIDTLVIDYPPAHIHQGKSIAFDGKGYMYVGWGAGSDICSDGKPGSLGEGKPDAEIPGEGCPHLIDHGGIWKFSENKLNQTQSQGKRYATGMRSIIGMDWDRSTNSLYAVIHGRDYLHMLWPGLFSPWESAVLPADELLKIDQGIDGGWPYYYYDQIQGKKLLNPEYGGDKIKQGNGAKLAQPIVGFPGHFAPNDILFYKGNQLPERYKKGAFVVLHGSTIRQPYPQGGYFVAFVPMLNGKATGPWEVFADGFIQSDPVLTANTAGYRPMGITEGPDGSLYISETEKGKIWRVMFKGDKAKFGTAQLAKMAIRKKTASNIKDPDPIKDDLERGKPLIASAVYTTYCGTCHQRDGKGDGARFPPLEGSEWVNGDKTRLIKVVLNGLSGPITVKGQSYSENMPAHGSFLNDEQIAEVLTYIRKSWGNNSDQINKDDVSRVRKSEKK
;
A
#
# COMPACT_ATOMS: atom_id res chain seq x y z
N MET A 1 17.03 -37.35 -73.78
CA MET A 1 17.87 -38.33 -74.51
C MET A 1 19.25 -37.73 -74.69
N LYS A 2 20.27 -38.29 -74.00
CA LYS A 2 21.52 -38.86 -74.58
C LYS A 2 22.29 -37.84 -75.45
N THR A 3 23.49 -37.33 -75.13
CA THR A 3 24.75 -37.92 -74.64
C THR A 3 25.72 -36.73 -74.47
N PHE A 4 26.52 -36.57 -73.42
CA PHE A 4 27.90 -37.08 -73.34
C PHE A 4 28.45 -36.75 -71.94
N PHE A 5 29.04 -37.73 -71.26
CA PHE A 5 29.79 -37.58 -70.01
C PHE A 5 31.24 -37.99 -70.26
N GLN A 6 32.13 -37.55 -69.36
CA GLN A 6 33.57 -37.86 -69.19
C GLN A 6 34.52 -36.81 -69.79
N THR A 7 35.55 -36.27 -69.12
CA THR A 7 36.25 -36.60 -67.84
C THR A 7 37.30 -35.51 -67.60
N ILE A 8 37.39 -34.88 -66.41
CA ILE A 8 38.58 -34.16 -65.89
C ILE A 8 38.63 -34.33 -64.34
N PRO A 9 39.81 -34.49 -63.70
CA PRO A 9 39.99 -35.30 -62.49
C PRO A 9 39.88 -34.56 -61.16
N LYS A 10 39.56 -35.33 -60.11
CA LYS A 10 39.55 -34.91 -58.69
C LYS A 10 40.96 -34.63 -58.19
N GLN A 11 41.35 -33.35 -58.11
CA GLN A 11 42.38 -32.92 -57.17
C GLN A 11 41.79 -32.86 -55.76
N ARG A 12 42.42 -33.59 -54.83
CA ARG A 12 42.12 -33.59 -53.39
C ARG A 12 42.45 -32.22 -52.81
N ILE A 13 41.44 -31.38 -52.65
CA ILE A 13 41.52 -30.24 -51.72
C ILE A 13 41.52 -30.82 -50.30
N ASN A 14 42.59 -30.55 -49.58
CA ASN A 14 42.82 -31.06 -48.23
C ASN A 14 41.74 -30.52 -47.28
N LYS A 15 40.99 -31.41 -46.62
CA LYS A 15 39.83 -31.07 -45.75
C LYS A 15 40.18 -30.17 -44.55
N PHE A 16 41.46 -29.90 -44.29
CA PHE A 16 41.92 -29.08 -43.18
C PHE A 16 41.87 -27.56 -43.41
N HIS A 17 41.84 -27.07 -44.65
CA HIS A 17 41.87 -25.61 -44.91
C HIS A 17 40.49 -24.97 -45.08
N VAL A 18 39.45 -25.76 -45.35
CA VAL A 18 38.05 -25.27 -45.38
C VAL A 18 37.48 -25.14 -43.95
N ALA A 19 37.92 -25.98 -43.02
CA ALA A 19 37.52 -25.90 -41.61
C ALA A 19 38.10 -24.66 -40.90
N ALA A 20 39.33 -24.24 -41.25
CA ALA A 20 39.97 -23.07 -40.64
C ALA A 20 39.31 -21.73 -41.07
N ALA A 21 38.88 -21.60 -42.33
CA ALA A 21 38.23 -20.39 -42.83
C ALA A 21 36.78 -20.21 -42.33
N LEU A 22 36.05 -21.32 -42.11
CA LEU A 22 34.70 -21.29 -41.52
C LEU A 22 34.72 -21.00 -40.01
N SER A 23 35.81 -21.34 -39.33
CA SER A 23 35.99 -21.06 -37.90
C SER A 23 36.25 -19.58 -37.63
N ILE A 24 36.93 -18.88 -38.54
CA ILE A 24 37.25 -17.45 -38.40
C ILE A 24 36.02 -16.56 -38.67
N ILE A 25 35.13 -16.98 -39.58
CA ILE A 25 33.88 -16.27 -39.86
C ILE A 25 32.85 -16.45 -38.74
N PHE A 26 32.84 -17.60 -38.04
CA PHE A 26 32.03 -17.79 -36.84
C PHE A 26 32.57 -17.05 -35.60
N SER A 27 33.88 -16.81 -35.49
CA SER A 27 34.43 -15.98 -34.42
C SER A 27 34.13 -14.48 -34.58
N VAL A 28 33.94 -13.98 -35.81
CA VAL A 28 33.60 -12.57 -36.05
C VAL A 28 32.08 -12.32 -35.91
N TYR A 29 31.23 -13.33 -36.12
CA TYR A 29 29.78 -13.24 -35.82
C TYR A 29 29.39 -13.66 -34.39
N GLY A 30 30.22 -14.45 -33.70
CA GLY A 30 30.08 -14.74 -32.26
C GLY A 30 30.36 -13.53 -31.36
N PHE A 31 30.92 -12.45 -31.93
CA PHE A 31 31.15 -11.15 -31.29
C PHE A 31 30.04 -10.11 -31.54
N LYS A 32 28.87 -10.52 -32.07
CA LYS A 32 27.66 -9.72 -31.86
C LYS A 32 27.21 -9.89 -30.40
N LEU A 33 27.66 -8.94 -29.57
CA LEU A 33 26.95 -8.49 -28.37
C LEU A 33 26.86 -9.50 -27.22
N TYR A 34 28.00 -9.94 -26.68
CA TYR A 34 28.13 -9.90 -25.21
C TYR A 34 28.36 -8.43 -24.79
N GLN A 35 27.43 -7.53 -25.16
CA GLN A 35 27.18 -6.40 -24.28
C GLN A 35 26.61 -7.07 -23.04
N THR A 36 27.47 -7.31 -22.05
CA THR A 36 26.97 -7.35 -20.68
C THR A 36 26.16 -6.06 -20.56
N ASN A 37 24.84 -6.16 -20.35
CA ASN A 37 24.02 -4.98 -20.10
C ASN A 37 24.60 -4.36 -18.84
N GLN A 38 25.54 -3.43 -19.02
CA GLN A 38 26.22 -2.78 -17.93
C GLN A 38 25.14 -1.96 -17.24
N LEU A 39 24.87 -2.30 -15.97
CA LEU A 39 23.88 -1.58 -15.19
C LEU A 39 24.25 -0.11 -15.15
N PRO A 40 23.27 0.81 -15.32
CA PRO A 40 23.55 2.24 -15.27
C PRO A 40 24.19 2.62 -13.93
N LYS A 41 24.83 3.79 -13.92
CA LYS A 41 25.43 4.32 -12.69
C LYS A 41 24.31 4.72 -11.73
N GLY A 42 24.43 4.35 -10.45
CA GLY A 42 23.56 4.91 -9.42
C GLY A 42 23.73 6.42 -9.29
N ASP A 43 22.67 7.10 -8.87
CA ASP A 43 22.75 8.51 -8.51
C ASP A 43 23.55 8.68 -7.21
N LYS A 44 24.06 9.89 -7.00
CA LYS A 44 24.71 10.25 -5.74
C LYS A 44 23.76 9.98 -4.56
N ASP A 45 24.32 9.43 -3.48
CA ASP A 45 23.59 9.10 -2.25
C ASP A 45 22.34 8.22 -2.51
N ASN A 46 22.41 7.37 -3.53
CA ASN A 46 21.34 6.46 -3.95
C ASN A 46 19.99 7.16 -4.20
N ALA A 47 20.03 8.38 -4.75
CA ALA A 47 18.85 9.22 -4.93
C ALA A 47 18.01 9.39 -3.63
N GLY A 48 18.68 9.43 -2.48
CA GLY A 48 18.09 9.62 -1.16
C GLY A 48 17.74 8.32 -0.40
N LEU A 49 18.05 7.14 -0.95
CA LEU A 49 17.74 5.86 -0.30
C LEU A 49 18.91 5.32 0.54
N PHE A 50 18.57 4.76 1.70
CA PHE A 50 19.44 3.89 2.46
C PHE A 50 19.19 2.44 2.04
N LEU A 51 20.26 1.74 1.65
CA LEU A 51 20.22 0.37 1.11
C LEU A 51 21.34 -0.48 1.74
N PRO A 52 21.24 -1.83 1.71
CA PRO A 52 22.34 -2.72 2.05
C PRO A 52 23.58 -2.42 1.20
N ASP A 53 24.77 -2.65 1.76
CA ASP A 53 26.02 -2.41 1.04
C ASP A 53 26.11 -3.28 -0.23
N GLY A 54 26.59 -2.69 -1.32
CA GLY A 54 26.63 -3.32 -2.65
C GLY A 54 25.40 -3.04 -3.52
N PHE A 55 24.36 -2.40 -2.98
CA PHE A 55 23.28 -1.83 -3.77
C PHE A 55 23.56 -0.38 -4.15
N GLU A 56 23.12 0.00 -5.34
CA GLU A 56 23.04 1.37 -5.83
C GLU A 56 21.60 1.68 -6.26
N ALA A 57 21.18 2.95 -6.20
CA ALA A 57 19.92 3.37 -6.79
C ALA A 57 20.05 4.66 -7.59
N LEU A 58 19.17 4.81 -8.58
CA LEU A 58 18.95 6.05 -9.33
C LEU A 58 17.46 6.42 -9.33
N ALA A 59 17.17 7.69 -9.52
CA ALA A 59 15.82 8.16 -9.84
C ALA A 59 15.59 7.99 -11.34
N VAL A 60 14.61 7.15 -11.69
CA VAL A 60 14.09 7.02 -13.06
C VAL A 60 13.38 8.31 -13.46
N VAL A 61 12.61 8.86 -12.52
CA VAL A 61 11.94 10.16 -12.60
C VAL A 61 11.76 10.69 -11.18
N ASP A 62 11.90 12.01 -10.98
CA ASP A 62 11.77 12.63 -9.65
C ASP A 62 10.32 12.97 -9.25
N SER A 63 9.42 13.09 -10.21
CA SER A 63 8.00 13.35 -9.98
C SER A 63 7.13 12.98 -11.18
N LEU A 64 5.89 12.58 -10.93
CA LEU A 64 4.89 12.33 -11.97
C LEU A 64 3.60 13.08 -11.66
N LYS A 65 3.01 13.70 -12.69
CA LYS A 65 1.68 14.29 -12.60
C LYS A 65 0.66 13.20 -12.23
N GLY A 66 -0.24 13.51 -11.29
CA GLY A 66 -1.21 12.55 -10.74
C GLY A 66 -0.70 11.68 -9.59
N SER A 67 0.59 11.76 -9.27
CA SER A 67 1.32 10.94 -8.29
C SER A 67 1.27 9.43 -8.58
N ALA A 68 2.30 8.67 -8.20
CA ALA A 68 2.41 7.26 -8.57
C ALA A 68 1.73 6.32 -7.56
N ARG A 69 1.13 5.24 -8.05
CA ARG A 69 0.70 4.06 -7.27
C ARG A 69 1.54 2.86 -7.70
N HIS A 70 0.92 1.71 -7.91
CA HIS A 70 1.58 0.51 -8.41
C HIS A 70 2.16 0.70 -9.81
N LEU A 71 3.20 -0.06 -10.12
CA LEU A 71 3.90 -0.01 -11.39
C LEU A 71 4.26 -1.42 -11.89
N ALA A 72 4.46 -1.56 -13.19
CA ALA A 72 4.95 -2.78 -13.83
C ALA A 72 5.98 -2.41 -14.89
N VAL A 73 7.00 -3.26 -15.07
CA VAL A 73 8.03 -3.07 -16.09
C VAL A 73 7.92 -4.19 -17.13
N ASN A 74 7.88 -3.82 -18.39
CA ASN A 74 7.77 -4.74 -19.51
C ASN A 74 9.12 -5.36 -19.88
N SER A 75 9.11 -6.43 -20.67
CA SER A 75 10.32 -7.14 -21.08
C SER A 75 11.29 -6.29 -21.90
N ASN A 76 10.81 -5.23 -22.54
CA ASN A 76 11.63 -4.25 -23.27
C ASN A 76 12.12 -3.08 -22.40
N GLY A 77 11.78 -3.04 -21.11
CA GLY A 77 12.16 -1.97 -20.18
C GLY A 77 11.15 -0.83 -20.05
N ASP A 78 10.07 -0.81 -20.84
CA ASP A 78 9.01 0.20 -20.67
C ASP A 78 8.36 0.07 -19.28
N ILE A 79 8.13 1.20 -18.62
CA ILE A 79 7.57 1.24 -17.27
C ILE A 79 6.15 1.80 -17.36
N TYR A 80 5.20 1.09 -16.79
CA TYR A 80 3.81 1.51 -16.69
C TYR A 80 3.47 1.79 -15.24
N VAL A 81 2.83 2.92 -14.99
CA VAL A 81 2.58 3.44 -13.64
C VAL A 81 1.11 3.80 -13.52
N LYS A 82 0.46 3.30 -12.47
CA LYS A 82 -0.89 3.70 -12.09
C LYS A 82 -0.83 5.09 -11.44
N THR A 83 -1.68 6.04 -11.85
CA THR A 83 -1.79 7.31 -11.13
C THR A 83 -2.67 7.17 -9.88
N ARG A 84 -2.37 7.93 -8.82
CA ARG A 84 -3.16 7.92 -7.58
C ARG A 84 -4.55 8.48 -7.82
N PHE A 85 -4.62 9.60 -8.53
CA PHE A 85 -5.86 10.27 -8.88
C PHE A 85 -5.81 10.72 -10.33
N HIS A 86 -6.65 10.13 -11.20
CA HIS A 86 -6.63 10.47 -12.62
C HIS A 86 -7.05 11.93 -12.89
N ASN A 87 -7.89 12.52 -12.02
CA ASN A 87 -8.26 13.94 -12.10
C ASN A 87 -7.07 14.89 -11.85
N ARG A 88 -6.03 14.44 -11.12
CA ARG A 88 -4.76 15.16 -10.96
C ARG A 88 -3.80 14.94 -12.15
N SER A 89 -4.20 14.15 -13.15
CA SER A 89 -3.45 13.81 -14.35
C SER A 89 -4.27 14.01 -15.63
N ASP A 90 -5.02 15.12 -15.73
CA ASP A 90 -5.82 15.50 -16.92
C ASP A 90 -6.84 14.44 -17.38
N GLY A 91 -7.30 13.60 -16.44
CA GLY A 91 -8.21 12.49 -16.68
C GLY A 91 -7.53 11.16 -17.03
N TYR A 92 -6.20 11.14 -17.15
CA TYR A 92 -5.44 9.92 -17.46
C TYR A 92 -5.17 9.08 -16.21
N GLY A 93 -5.55 7.80 -16.25
CA GLY A 93 -5.37 6.89 -15.12
C GLY A 93 -3.98 6.26 -15.02
N ASN A 94 -3.17 6.37 -16.07
CA ASN A 94 -1.87 5.70 -16.16
C ASN A 94 -0.81 6.62 -16.80
N VAL A 95 0.46 6.32 -16.57
CA VAL A 95 1.63 6.94 -17.22
C VAL A 95 2.56 5.85 -17.73
N ALA A 96 3.06 6.00 -18.96
CA ALA A 96 4.08 5.14 -19.55
C ALA A 96 5.41 5.89 -19.61
N LEU A 97 6.51 5.22 -19.28
CA LEU A 97 7.86 5.77 -19.28
C LEU A 97 8.79 4.91 -20.14
N ARG A 98 9.69 5.56 -20.86
CA ARG A 98 10.72 4.88 -21.68
C ARG A 98 12.06 5.59 -21.55
N ASP A 99 13.08 4.76 -21.39
CA ASP A 99 14.51 5.10 -21.40
C ASP A 99 15.06 4.74 -22.80
N ILE A 100 15.44 5.74 -23.59
CA ILE A 100 15.91 5.59 -24.98
C ILE A 100 17.43 5.39 -24.99
N ASP A 101 18.16 6.15 -24.18
CA ASP A 101 19.62 6.16 -24.17
C ASP A 101 20.26 5.12 -23.23
N LYS A 102 19.42 4.44 -22.43
CA LYS A 102 19.75 3.37 -21.48
C LYS A 102 20.56 3.85 -20.27
N ASP A 103 20.46 5.13 -19.92
CA ASP A 103 21.09 5.69 -18.71
C ASP A 103 20.33 5.33 -17.41
N GLY A 104 19.17 4.68 -17.53
CA GLY A 104 18.30 4.27 -16.44
C GLY A 104 17.20 5.28 -16.11
N LYS A 105 17.15 6.43 -16.77
CA LYS A 105 16.20 7.52 -16.56
C LYS A 105 15.18 7.57 -17.70
N ALA A 106 14.00 8.12 -17.41
CA ALA A 106 12.95 8.22 -18.41
C ALA A 106 13.16 9.45 -19.31
N ASP A 107 13.32 9.21 -20.61
CA ASP A 107 13.33 10.25 -21.65
C ASP A 107 11.92 10.60 -22.12
N ILE A 108 11.05 9.60 -22.19
CA ILE A 108 9.65 9.76 -22.56
C ILE A 108 8.80 9.49 -21.32
N ILE A 109 7.90 10.42 -21.03
CA ILE A 109 6.87 10.29 -20.00
C ILE A 109 5.53 10.63 -20.67
N SER A 110 4.63 9.66 -20.78
CA SER A 110 3.39 9.81 -21.52
C SER A 110 2.17 9.34 -20.73
N PRO A 111 1.27 10.25 -20.30
CA PRO A 111 0.02 9.86 -19.68
C PRO A 111 -0.92 9.18 -20.70
N PHE A 112 -1.66 8.16 -20.28
CA PHE A 112 -2.57 7.41 -21.14
C PHE A 112 -3.74 6.76 -20.37
N ALA A 113 -4.67 6.17 -21.13
CA ALA A 113 -5.88 5.49 -20.66
C ALA A 113 -6.83 6.40 -19.85
N LYS A 114 -7.74 7.09 -20.56
CA LYS A 114 -8.93 7.72 -19.97
C LYS A 114 -10.06 6.69 -19.92
N TYR A 115 -10.71 6.55 -18.78
CA TYR A 115 -11.81 5.62 -18.57
C TYR A 115 -12.82 6.22 -17.58
N GLU A 116 -14.08 5.85 -17.71
CA GLU A 116 -15.16 6.30 -16.81
C GLU A 116 -15.26 5.34 -15.63
N SER A 117 -14.61 5.70 -14.52
CA SER A 117 -14.67 4.96 -13.26
C SER A 117 -14.25 5.87 -12.11
N GLY A 118 -14.26 5.38 -10.88
CA GLY A 118 -13.85 6.19 -9.73
C GLY A 118 -12.36 6.63 -9.79
N PRO A 119 -12.00 7.71 -9.07
CA PRO A 119 -10.75 8.43 -9.26
C PRO A 119 -9.50 7.72 -8.76
N PHE A 120 -9.65 6.78 -7.83
CA PHE A 120 -8.57 6.12 -7.13
C PHE A 120 -8.20 4.79 -7.79
N GLY A 121 -6.94 4.35 -7.78
CA GLY A 121 -6.51 3.08 -8.37
C GLY A 121 -5.32 2.42 -7.68
N THR A 122 -5.23 1.09 -7.76
CA THR A 122 -4.32 0.30 -6.89
C THR A 122 -3.65 -0.89 -7.57
N ALA A 123 -3.67 -1.00 -8.90
CA ALA A 123 -3.01 -2.11 -9.57
C ALA A 123 -2.37 -1.68 -10.88
N MET A 124 -1.21 -2.26 -11.15
CA MET A 124 -0.52 -2.25 -12.43
C MET A 124 0.28 -3.55 -12.53
N LYS A 125 -0.06 -4.44 -13.46
CA LYS A 125 0.60 -5.74 -13.66
C LYS A 125 0.66 -6.07 -15.15
N ILE A 126 1.70 -6.79 -15.57
CA ILE A 126 1.79 -7.36 -16.91
C ILE A 126 1.58 -8.86 -16.81
N HIS A 127 0.64 -9.40 -17.59
CA HIS A 127 0.32 -10.82 -17.61
C HIS A 127 -0.15 -11.23 -19.02
N ASN A 128 0.34 -12.36 -19.53
CA ASN A 128 -0.07 -12.94 -20.82
C ASN A 128 -0.12 -11.95 -22.01
N GLY A 129 0.82 -10.99 -22.07
CA GLY A 129 0.88 -9.98 -23.14
C GLY A 129 -0.12 -8.82 -23.00
N TYR A 130 -0.76 -8.68 -21.85
CA TYR A 130 -1.65 -7.58 -21.52
C TYR A 130 -1.11 -6.78 -20.33
N LEU A 131 -1.40 -5.48 -20.35
CA LEU A 131 -1.25 -4.59 -19.22
C LEU A 131 -2.59 -4.54 -18.47
N TYR A 132 -2.57 -4.94 -17.20
CA TYR A 132 -3.73 -4.90 -16.30
C TYR A 132 -3.58 -3.75 -15.32
N PHE A 133 -4.66 -3.02 -15.10
CA PHE A 133 -4.70 -1.92 -14.15
C PHE A 133 -6.10 -1.78 -13.56
N SER A 134 -6.23 -1.04 -12.45
CA SER A 134 -7.53 -0.87 -11.80
C SER A 134 -7.85 0.57 -11.43
N SER A 135 -9.15 0.86 -11.33
CA SER A 135 -9.68 1.92 -10.48
C SER A 135 -10.13 1.32 -9.14
N ASN A 136 -10.85 2.08 -8.32
CA ASN A 136 -11.50 1.60 -7.10
C ASN A 136 -12.76 0.76 -7.40
N LEU A 137 -13.29 0.81 -8.62
CA LEU A 137 -14.51 0.07 -8.99
C LEU A 137 -14.30 -0.97 -10.10
N MET A 138 -13.20 -0.90 -10.85
CA MET A 138 -13.05 -1.70 -12.05
C MET A 138 -11.64 -2.24 -12.21
N VAL A 139 -11.54 -3.43 -12.79
CA VAL A 139 -10.29 -4.00 -13.30
C VAL A 139 -10.32 -3.96 -14.82
N PHE A 140 -9.29 -3.41 -15.42
CA PHE A 140 -9.13 -3.22 -16.85
C PHE A 140 -7.94 -4.02 -17.39
N ARG A 141 -7.92 -4.25 -18.70
CA ARG A 141 -6.71 -4.62 -19.43
C ARG A 141 -6.60 -3.94 -20.80
N GLN A 142 -5.37 -3.80 -21.29
CA GLN A 142 -5.06 -3.42 -22.67
C GLN A 142 -3.99 -4.36 -23.22
N LYS A 143 -4.05 -4.67 -24.52
CA LYS A 143 -3.06 -5.55 -25.16
C LYS A 143 -1.76 -4.79 -25.38
N LEU A 144 -0.64 -5.36 -24.92
CA LEU A 144 0.68 -4.80 -25.22
C LEU A 144 1.08 -5.19 -26.65
N ILE A 145 1.50 -4.20 -27.43
CA ILE A 145 2.01 -4.39 -28.80
C ILE A 145 3.52 -4.20 -28.75
N PRO A 146 4.33 -5.20 -29.19
CA PRO A 146 5.79 -5.08 -29.16
C PRO A 146 6.31 -3.80 -29.84
N GLY A 147 7.19 -3.08 -29.16
CA GLY A 147 7.80 -1.82 -29.63
C GLY A 147 6.96 -0.56 -29.36
N GLN A 148 5.65 -0.70 -29.17
CA GLN A 148 4.74 0.41 -28.92
C GLN A 148 4.68 0.73 -27.42
N LEU A 149 4.99 1.98 -27.06
CA LEU A 149 5.00 2.41 -25.65
C LEU A 149 3.58 2.43 -25.07
N ILE A 150 2.68 3.16 -25.73
CA ILE A 150 1.30 3.33 -25.27
C ILE A 150 0.39 2.34 -26.02
N PRO A 151 -0.28 1.42 -25.32
CA PRO A 151 -1.28 0.55 -25.93
C PRO A 151 -2.44 1.37 -26.51
N ASP A 152 -2.69 1.26 -27.81
CA ASP A 152 -3.84 1.86 -28.50
C ASP A 152 -5.04 0.91 -28.62
N SER A 153 -4.87 -0.35 -28.21
CA SER A 153 -5.96 -1.32 -28.13
C SER A 153 -7.07 -0.79 -27.22
N LYS A 154 -8.31 -1.19 -27.53
CA LYS A 154 -9.47 -0.94 -26.66
C LYS A 154 -9.17 -1.32 -25.21
N ILE A 155 -9.60 -0.48 -24.27
CA ILE A 155 -9.60 -0.82 -22.85
C ILE A 155 -10.73 -1.82 -22.61
N ASP A 156 -10.37 -3.06 -22.29
CA ASP A 156 -11.31 -4.10 -21.88
C ASP A 156 -11.58 -4.00 -20.38
N THR A 157 -12.85 -4.02 -19.98
CA THR A 157 -13.25 -4.14 -18.57
C THR A 157 -13.42 -5.62 -18.22
N LEU A 158 -12.72 -6.09 -17.19
CA LEU A 158 -12.77 -7.48 -16.72
C LEU A 158 -13.73 -7.68 -15.57
N VAL A 159 -13.69 -6.76 -14.62
CA VAL A 159 -14.43 -6.86 -13.37
C VAL A 159 -15.06 -5.50 -13.06
N ILE A 160 -16.32 -5.52 -12.62
CA ILE A 160 -17.12 -4.34 -12.29
C ILE A 160 -17.66 -4.49 -10.86
N ASP A 161 -17.38 -3.47 -10.05
CA ASP A 161 -17.93 -3.25 -8.73
C ASP A 161 -18.97 -2.13 -8.80
N TYR A 162 -20.22 -2.44 -8.50
CA TYR A 162 -21.31 -1.47 -8.56
C TYR A 162 -21.46 -0.75 -7.22
N PRO A 163 -21.95 0.50 -7.21
CA PRO A 163 -22.29 1.22 -5.99
C PRO A 163 -23.24 0.43 -5.06
N PRO A 164 -23.29 0.76 -3.76
CA PRO A 164 -22.75 1.98 -3.15
C PRO A 164 -21.23 1.98 -2.97
N ALA A 165 -20.65 3.18 -3.00
CA ALA A 165 -19.24 3.33 -2.66
C ALA A 165 -18.99 3.02 -1.17
N HIS A 166 -17.83 2.46 -0.85
CA HIS A 166 -17.44 2.10 0.51
C HIS A 166 -15.98 2.48 0.80
N ILE A 167 -15.53 2.34 2.05
CA ILE A 167 -14.26 2.96 2.51
C ILE A 167 -13.02 2.28 1.88
N HIS A 168 -12.95 0.94 1.85
CA HIS A 168 -11.78 0.20 1.34
C HIS A 168 -11.98 -0.37 -0.07
N GLN A 169 -11.99 0.48 -1.08
CA GLN A 169 -12.33 0.08 -2.46
C GLN A 169 -11.14 -0.25 -3.38
N GLY A 170 -9.92 -0.38 -2.87
CA GLY A 170 -8.79 -0.82 -3.69
C GLY A 170 -9.09 -2.14 -4.41
N LYS A 171 -8.74 -2.23 -5.69
CA LYS A 171 -8.86 -3.46 -6.50
C LYS A 171 -7.46 -3.96 -6.82
N SER A 172 -6.79 -4.53 -5.82
CA SER A 172 -5.52 -5.25 -5.99
C SER A 172 -5.75 -6.52 -6.81
N ILE A 173 -4.77 -6.92 -7.62
CA ILE A 173 -4.90 -8.08 -8.52
C ILE A 173 -3.68 -9.02 -8.42
N ALA A 174 -3.94 -10.33 -8.52
CA ALA A 174 -2.93 -11.36 -8.71
C ALA A 174 -3.44 -12.46 -9.65
N PHE A 175 -2.51 -13.21 -10.27
CA PHE A 175 -2.82 -14.25 -11.25
C PHE A 175 -2.17 -15.58 -10.85
N ASP A 176 -2.93 -16.68 -10.89
CA ASP A 176 -2.38 -18.01 -10.60
C ASP A 176 -1.66 -18.65 -11.80
N GLY A 177 -1.74 -18.04 -12.98
CA GLY A 177 -1.20 -18.58 -14.23
C GLY A 177 -1.97 -19.80 -14.75
N LYS A 178 -3.15 -20.08 -14.20
CA LYS A 178 -4.05 -21.19 -14.59
C LYS A 178 -5.38 -20.67 -15.17
N GLY A 179 -5.40 -19.43 -15.65
CA GLY A 179 -6.59 -18.80 -16.23
C GLY A 179 -7.47 -18.04 -15.23
N TYR A 180 -6.99 -17.80 -14.01
CA TYR A 180 -7.74 -17.09 -12.98
C TYR A 180 -7.02 -15.86 -12.42
N MET A 181 -7.82 -14.85 -12.16
CA MET A 181 -7.46 -13.60 -11.52
C MET A 181 -8.12 -13.52 -10.14
N TYR A 182 -7.36 -13.05 -9.15
CA TYR A 182 -7.83 -12.82 -7.78
C TYR A 182 -7.92 -11.31 -7.57
N VAL A 183 -9.03 -10.84 -7.02
CA VAL A 183 -9.30 -9.41 -6.80
C VAL A 183 -9.76 -9.18 -5.36
N GLY A 184 -9.16 -8.20 -4.70
CA GLY A 184 -9.55 -7.79 -3.36
C GLY A 184 -10.84 -6.96 -3.35
N TRP A 185 -11.72 -7.21 -2.38
CA TRP A 185 -12.85 -6.38 -2.02
C TRP A 185 -12.71 -6.04 -0.53
N GLY A 186 -12.16 -4.85 -0.23
CA GLY A 186 -11.97 -4.41 1.14
C GLY A 186 -13.30 -4.15 1.85
N ALA A 187 -13.24 -4.04 3.17
CA ALA A 187 -14.37 -3.83 4.05
C ALA A 187 -15.11 -2.51 3.79
N GLY A 188 -16.40 -2.50 4.16
CA GLY A 188 -17.22 -1.30 4.10
C GLY A 188 -16.94 -0.28 5.20
N SER A 189 -16.30 -0.70 6.30
CA SER A 189 -15.98 0.14 7.45
C SER A 189 -14.78 -0.38 8.24
N ASP A 190 -14.37 0.35 9.28
CA ASP A 190 -13.21 -0.01 10.11
C ASP A 190 -13.44 -1.30 10.92
N ILE A 191 -14.61 -1.40 11.54
CA ILE A 191 -14.96 -2.45 12.54
C ILE A 191 -16.33 -3.08 12.28
N CYS A 192 -16.74 -3.13 11.01
CA CYS A 192 -18.10 -3.54 10.64
C CYS A 192 -19.20 -2.75 11.34
N SER A 193 -19.03 -1.43 11.47
CA SER A 193 -20.08 -0.52 11.95
C SER A 193 -21.16 -0.29 10.89
N ASP A 194 -22.38 0.05 11.33
CA ASP A 194 -23.56 0.38 10.50
C ASP A 194 -23.45 1.71 9.71
N GLY A 195 -22.27 2.33 9.70
CA GLY A 195 -21.99 3.60 9.04
C GLY A 195 -22.54 4.83 9.75
N LYS A 196 -23.28 4.68 10.86
CA LYS A 196 -23.70 5.82 11.68
C LYS A 196 -22.53 6.33 12.50
N PRO A 197 -22.33 7.65 12.60
CA PRO A 197 -21.28 8.18 13.45
C PRO A 197 -21.40 7.71 14.91
N GLY A 198 -20.28 7.25 15.48
CA GLY A 198 -20.23 6.73 16.86
C GLY A 198 -20.78 5.32 17.05
N SER A 199 -21.18 4.63 15.97
CA SER A 199 -21.59 3.23 15.99
C SER A 199 -20.43 2.29 16.35
N LEU A 200 -20.73 1.31 17.20
CA LEU A 200 -19.83 0.19 17.49
C LEU A 200 -20.03 -0.93 16.46
N GLY A 201 -19.13 -1.91 16.40
CA GLY A 201 -19.22 -2.99 15.41
C GLY A 201 -20.53 -3.76 15.45
N GLU A 202 -21.00 -4.20 14.28
CA GLU A 202 -22.23 -4.98 14.10
C GLU A 202 -21.95 -6.49 14.02
N GLY A 203 -23.02 -7.26 14.25
CA GLY A 203 -23.00 -8.71 14.23
C GLY A 203 -22.36 -9.32 15.48
N LYS A 204 -22.47 -10.64 15.60
CA LYS A 204 -21.86 -11.40 16.70
C LYS A 204 -20.60 -12.10 16.21
N PRO A 205 -19.52 -12.15 17.02
CA PRO A 205 -18.37 -13.00 16.70
C PRO A 205 -18.80 -14.46 16.60
N ASP A 206 -18.16 -15.21 15.71
CA ASP A 206 -18.33 -16.68 15.57
C ASP A 206 -19.76 -17.14 15.22
N ALA A 207 -20.56 -16.27 14.60
CA ALA A 207 -21.92 -16.61 14.21
C ALA A 207 -21.96 -17.79 13.21
N GLU A 208 -22.64 -18.88 13.58
CA GLU A 208 -22.83 -20.05 12.72
C GLU A 208 -24.06 -19.91 11.80
N ILE A 209 -24.96 -18.97 12.12
CA ILE A 209 -26.18 -18.69 11.35
C ILE A 209 -25.91 -17.55 10.36
N PRO A 210 -26.11 -17.77 9.03
CA PRO A 210 -26.01 -16.71 8.04
C PRO A 210 -26.95 -15.55 8.35
N GLY A 211 -26.41 -14.33 8.50
CA GLY A 211 -27.16 -13.11 8.80
C GLY A 211 -27.05 -12.60 10.25
N GLU A 212 -26.54 -13.38 11.20
CA GLU A 212 -26.22 -12.90 12.56
C GLU A 212 -24.79 -12.35 12.69
N GLY A 213 -23.96 -12.65 11.70
CA GLY A 213 -22.61 -12.11 11.58
C GLY A 213 -22.58 -10.69 11.02
N CYS A 214 -21.37 -10.15 10.86
CA CYS A 214 -21.09 -8.85 10.31
C CYS A 214 -21.69 -8.76 8.89
N PRO A 215 -22.60 -7.81 8.61
CA PRO A 215 -23.25 -7.73 7.31
C PRO A 215 -22.23 -7.48 6.18
N HIS A 216 -21.12 -6.81 6.45
CA HIS A 216 -20.07 -6.59 5.45
C HIS A 216 -19.38 -7.88 5.02
N LEU A 217 -19.36 -8.97 5.80
CA LEU A 217 -18.72 -10.23 5.39
C LEU A 217 -19.53 -11.00 4.33
N ILE A 218 -20.74 -10.54 4.00
CA ILE A 218 -21.56 -11.11 2.92
C ILE A 218 -20.86 -10.90 1.57
N ASP A 219 -20.38 -9.68 1.34
CA ASP A 219 -19.91 -9.20 0.03
C ASP A 219 -18.64 -8.32 0.12
N HIS A 220 -18.05 -8.12 1.29
CA HIS A 220 -16.83 -7.33 1.47
C HIS A 220 -15.85 -8.02 2.44
N GLY A 221 -14.69 -7.40 2.62
CA GLY A 221 -13.66 -7.87 3.53
C GLY A 221 -13.02 -9.19 3.09
N GLY A 222 -12.84 -9.39 1.79
CA GLY A 222 -12.45 -10.67 1.22
C GLY A 222 -11.75 -10.58 -0.13
N ILE A 223 -11.42 -11.76 -0.69
CA ILE A 223 -10.80 -11.90 -2.01
C ILE A 223 -11.71 -12.79 -2.87
N TRP A 224 -11.97 -12.37 -4.11
CA TRP A 224 -12.78 -13.11 -5.07
C TRP A 224 -11.94 -13.59 -6.25
N LYS A 225 -12.25 -14.79 -6.73
CA LYS A 225 -11.63 -15.46 -7.87
C LYS A 225 -12.51 -15.31 -9.10
N PHE A 226 -11.92 -14.82 -10.19
CA PHE A 226 -12.55 -14.58 -11.49
C PHE A 226 -11.80 -15.31 -12.60
N SER A 227 -12.46 -15.56 -13.73
CA SER A 227 -11.74 -15.96 -14.93
C SER A 227 -11.02 -14.74 -15.50
N GLU A 228 -9.75 -14.88 -15.85
CA GLU A 228 -8.99 -13.77 -16.45
C GLU A 228 -9.37 -13.49 -17.91
N ASN A 229 -10.13 -14.40 -18.53
CA ASN A 229 -10.51 -14.37 -19.95
C ASN A 229 -11.96 -13.94 -20.20
N LYS A 230 -12.74 -13.70 -19.14
CA LYS A 230 -14.11 -13.20 -19.24
C LYS A 230 -14.15 -11.70 -18.97
N LEU A 231 -14.88 -10.98 -19.81
CA LEU A 231 -15.09 -9.53 -19.66
C LEU A 231 -16.33 -9.26 -18.80
N ASN A 232 -16.38 -8.06 -18.20
CA ASN A 232 -17.55 -7.50 -17.51
C ASN A 232 -18.13 -8.39 -16.40
N GLN A 233 -17.28 -9.07 -15.64
CA GLN A 233 -17.71 -9.90 -14.52
C GLN A 233 -18.13 -9.03 -13.34
N THR A 234 -19.28 -9.32 -12.73
CA THR A 234 -19.71 -8.73 -11.46
C THR A 234 -19.20 -9.56 -10.29
N GLN A 235 -19.18 -9.01 -9.08
CA GLN A 235 -18.75 -9.76 -7.90
C GLN A 235 -19.53 -11.07 -7.70
N SER A 236 -20.85 -11.07 -7.96
CA SER A 236 -21.71 -12.26 -7.89
C SER A 236 -21.35 -13.36 -8.90
N GLN A 237 -20.64 -13.02 -9.98
CA GLN A 237 -20.10 -13.97 -10.95
C GLN A 237 -18.71 -14.49 -10.56
N GLY A 238 -18.05 -13.84 -9.61
CA GLY A 238 -16.82 -14.31 -8.98
C GLY A 238 -17.10 -15.33 -7.88
N LYS A 239 -16.12 -16.19 -7.58
CA LYS A 239 -16.19 -17.10 -6.44
C LYS A 239 -15.39 -16.52 -5.28
N ARG A 240 -16.03 -16.30 -4.13
CA ARG A 240 -15.31 -15.91 -2.91
C ARG A 240 -14.23 -16.95 -2.59
N TYR A 241 -12.99 -16.47 -2.47
CA TYR A 241 -11.80 -17.28 -2.25
C TYR A 241 -11.35 -17.23 -0.79
N ALA A 242 -11.43 -16.06 -0.15
CA ALA A 242 -11.09 -15.86 1.27
C ALA A 242 -11.90 -14.70 1.86
N THR A 243 -12.00 -14.65 3.19
CA THR A 243 -12.77 -13.64 3.94
C THR A 243 -11.98 -13.11 5.15
N GLY A 244 -12.54 -12.14 5.87
CA GLY A 244 -12.03 -11.66 7.15
C GLY A 244 -10.81 -10.75 7.05
N MET A 245 -10.73 -9.92 6.01
CA MET A 245 -9.61 -9.02 5.76
C MET A 245 -10.12 -7.59 5.53
N ARG A 246 -9.73 -6.64 6.39
CA ARG A 246 -10.23 -5.26 6.36
C ARG A 246 -9.90 -4.51 5.08
N SER A 247 -8.62 -4.36 4.76
CA SER A 247 -8.17 -3.59 3.59
C SER A 247 -7.04 -4.33 2.90
N ILE A 248 -7.24 -4.64 1.62
CA ILE A 248 -6.33 -5.47 0.81
C ILE A 248 -5.79 -4.60 -0.32
N ILE A 249 -4.58 -4.05 -0.16
CA ILE A 249 -3.99 -3.13 -1.14
C ILE A 249 -2.85 -3.79 -1.94
N GLY A 250 -2.13 -4.73 -1.33
CA GLY A 250 -1.05 -5.50 -1.96
C GLY A 250 -1.34 -6.99 -2.00
N MET A 251 -1.14 -7.60 -3.16
CA MET A 251 -1.31 -9.04 -3.36
C MET A 251 -0.42 -9.53 -4.49
N ASP A 252 0.18 -10.71 -4.32
CA ASP A 252 0.97 -11.36 -5.38
C ASP A 252 0.85 -12.88 -5.27
N TRP A 253 1.11 -13.56 -6.38
CA TRP A 253 1.16 -15.02 -6.45
C TRP A 253 2.60 -15.50 -6.43
N ASP A 254 3.00 -16.16 -5.34
CA ASP A 254 4.30 -16.81 -5.31
C ASP A 254 4.23 -18.11 -6.13
N ARG A 255 5.08 -18.18 -7.15
CA ARG A 255 5.19 -19.36 -8.00
C ARG A 255 5.97 -20.48 -7.32
N SER A 256 6.82 -20.16 -6.34
CA SER A 256 7.63 -21.17 -5.65
C SER A 256 6.77 -22.07 -4.76
N THR A 257 5.81 -21.49 -4.04
CA THR A 257 4.83 -22.26 -3.26
C THR A 257 3.51 -22.50 -4.00
N ASN A 258 3.34 -21.89 -5.17
CA ASN A 258 2.08 -21.87 -5.92
C ASN A 258 0.90 -21.44 -5.03
N SER A 259 1.04 -20.30 -4.35
CA SER A 259 0.04 -19.79 -3.41
C SER A 259 -0.14 -18.29 -3.55
N LEU A 260 -1.33 -17.82 -3.19
CA LEU A 260 -1.66 -16.41 -3.08
C LEU A 260 -1.16 -15.86 -1.75
N TYR A 261 -0.60 -14.65 -1.75
CA TYR A 261 -0.24 -13.91 -0.54
C TYR A 261 -0.78 -12.50 -0.64
N ALA A 262 -1.26 -11.98 0.49
CA ALA A 262 -1.78 -10.63 0.57
C ALA A 262 -1.26 -9.94 1.83
N VAL A 263 -1.17 -8.62 1.74
CA VAL A 263 -0.88 -7.75 2.89
C VAL A 263 -2.13 -6.98 3.28
N ILE A 264 -2.43 -6.99 4.57
CA ILE A 264 -3.70 -6.52 5.13
C ILE A 264 -3.44 -5.40 6.12
N HIS A 265 -4.20 -4.31 6.00
CA HIS A 265 -4.18 -3.27 7.03
C HIS A 265 -5.02 -3.71 8.23
N GLY A 266 -4.46 -3.56 9.43
CA GLY A 266 -5.19 -3.73 10.69
C GLY A 266 -6.30 -2.69 10.87
N ARG A 267 -7.10 -2.83 11.93
CA ARG A 267 -8.12 -1.84 12.30
C ARG A 267 -7.49 -0.59 12.91
N ASP A 268 -8.22 0.53 12.88
CA ASP A 268 -7.72 1.82 13.36
C ASP A 268 -8.22 2.12 14.79
N TYR A 269 -7.86 3.23 15.44
CA TYR A 269 -8.63 3.79 16.58
C TYR A 269 -8.81 3.00 17.90
N LEU A 270 -7.95 2.05 18.27
CA LEU A 270 -8.08 1.32 19.54
C LEU A 270 -8.11 2.23 20.78
N HIS A 271 -7.17 3.17 20.93
CA HIS A 271 -7.18 4.08 22.09
C HIS A 271 -8.29 5.12 22.00
N MET A 272 -8.59 5.64 20.81
CA MET A 272 -9.60 6.67 20.63
C MET A 272 -10.99 6.20 21.09
N LEU A 273 -11.33 4.95 20.79
CA LEU A 273 -12.63 4.36 21.12
C LEU A 273 -12.64 3.64 22.48
N TRP A 274 -11.51 3.08 22.91
CA TRP A 274 -11.37 2.43 24.23
C TRP A 274 -10.18 2.98 25.04
N PRO A 275 -10.20 4.28 25.41
CA PRO A 275 -9.08 4.91 26.11
C PRO A 275 -8.85 4.36 27.52
N GLY A 276 -9.85 3.69 28.11
CA GLY A 276 -9.72 2.98 29.38
C GLY A 276 -9.14 1.56 29.25
N LEU A 277 -9.04 1.00 28.04
CA LEU A 277 -8.52 -0.35 27.79
C LEU A 277 -7.16 -0.32 27.10
N PHE A 278 -6.97 0.55 26.11
CA PHE A 278 -5.71 0.72 25.40
C PHE A 278 -5.09 2.07 25.75
N SER A 279 -3.81 2.08 26.01
CA SER A 279 -2.98 3.27 26.10
C SER A 279 -2.74 3.88 24.71
N PRO A 280 -2.33 5.17 24.64
CA PRO A 280 -1.90 5.77 23.39
C PRO A 280 -0.74 4.99 22.73
N TRP A 281 0.16 4.42 23.54
CA TRP A 281 1.27 3.63 23.06
C TRP A 281 0.79 2.33 22.40
N GLU A 282 -0.06 1.56 23.08
CA GLU A 282 -0.63 0.34 22.51
C GLU A 282 -1.34 0.67 21.18
N SER A 283 -2.12 1.74 21.10
CA SER A 283 -2.78 2.12 19.84
C SER A 283 -1.84 2.59 18.75
N ALA A 284 -0.60 2.99 19.06
CA ALA A 284 0.40 3.33 18.06
C ALA A 284 1.14 2.11 17.50
N VAL A 285 1.14 0.97 18.21
CA VAL A 285 1.82 -0.26 17.78
C VAL A 285 0.87 -1.44 17.53
N LEU A 286 -0.39 -1.32 17.92
CA LEU A 286 -1.46 -2.30 17.71
C LEU A 286 -2.66 -1.68 16.97
N PRO A 287 -3.47 -2.51 16.29
CA PRO A 287 -3.19 -3.90 15.97
C PRO A 287 -2.11 -4.05 14.90
N ALA A 288 -1.60 -5.26 14.69
CA ALA A 288 -0.66 -5.50 13.60
C ALA A 288 -1.26 -5.23 12.22
N ASP A 289 -0.43 -4.78 11.28
CA ASP A 289 -0.66 -5.04 9.86
C ASP A 289 -0.11 -6.43 9.51
N GLU A 290 -0.77 -7.17 8.62
CA GLU A 290 -0.52 -8.61 8.47
C GLU A 290 -0.04 -8.98 7.06
N LEU A 291 0.98 -9.85 6.97
CA LEU A 291 1.26 -10.63 5.75
C LEU A 291 0.66 -12.02 5.91
N LEU A 292 -0.30 -12.38 5.04
CA LEU A 292 -1.01 -13.66 5.08
C LEU A 292 -0.71 -14.50 3.83
N LYS A 293 -0.59 -15.82 4.03
CA LYS A 293 -0.78 -16.81 2.97
C LYS A 293 -2.28 -17.04 2.82
N ILE A 294 -2.81 -16.87 1.62
CA ILE A 294 -4.23 -16.96 1.32
C ILE A 294 -4.52 -18.33 0.69
N ASP A 295 -4.96 -19.27 1.51
CA ASP A 295 -5.52 -20.53 1.03
C ASP A 295 -7.03 -20.38 0.79
N GLN A 296 -7.62 -21.26 -0.03
CA GLN A 296 -9.05 -21.18 -0.30
C GLN A 296 -9.86 -21.44 0.97
N GLY A 297 -10.80 -20.55 1.28
CA GLY A 297 -11.75 -20.67 2.38
C GLY A 297 -11.23 -20.15 3.72
N ILE A 298 -10.05 -19.54 3.77
CA ILE A 298 -9.55 -18.97 5.02
C ILE A 298 -10.39 -17.77 5.48
N ASP A 299 -10.35 -17.55 6.79
CA ASP A 299 -10.86 -16.36 7.46
C ASP A 299 -9.67 -15.66 8.16
N GLY A 300 -9.41 -14.40 7.78
CA GLY A 300 -8.37 -13.55 8.38
C GLY A 300 -8.76 -12.95 9.74
N GLY A 301 -10.02 -13.08 10.14
CA GLY A 301 -10.55 -12.75 11.46
C GLY A 301 -11.16 -11.36 11.62
N TRP A 302 -10.97 -10.43 10.68
CA TRP A 302 -11.74 -9.18 10.69
C TRP A 302 -13.24 -9.47 10.50
N PRO A 303 -14.18 -8.75 11.15
CA PRO A 303 -13.96 -7.62 12.06
C PRO A 303 -13.73 -8.03 13.51
N TYR A 304 -13.92 -9.31 13.85
CA TYR A 304 -14.04 -9.73 15.23
C TYR A 304 -12.70 -9.84 15.96
N TYR A 305 -11.63 -10.11 15.23
CA TYR A 305 -10.32 -10.36 15.78
C TYR A 305 -9.28 -9.44 15.18
N TYR A 306 -8.34 -9.00 16.01
CA TYR A 306 -7.12 -8.33 15.59
C TYR A 306 -5.91 -9.19 15.96
N TYR A 307 -4.83 -9.10 15.20
CA TYR A 307 -3.58 -9.75 15.57
C TYR A 307 -2.74 -8.83 16.48
N ASP A 308 -2.34 -9.35 17.63
CA ASP A 308 -1.35 -8.73 18.50
C ASP A 308 -0.02 -9.44 18.28
N GLN A 309 0.88 -8.79 17.54
CA GLN A 309 2.21 -9.31 17.22
C GLN A 309 3.15 -9.37 18.43
N ILE A 310 2.84 -8.63 19.51
CA ILE A 310 3.61 -8.67 20.75
C ILE A 310 3.27 -9.95 21.52
N GLN A 311 1.99 -10.32 21.53
CA GLN A 311 1.50 -11.58 22.12
C GLN A 311 1.57 -12.78 21.17
N GLY A 312 1.77 -12.54 19.87
CA GLY A 312 1.87 -13.56 18.83
C GLY A 312 0.55 -14.29 18.51
N LYS A 313 -0.61 -13.66 18.73
CA LYS A 313 -1.92 -14.32 18.61
C LYS A 313 -3.05 -13.36 18.22
N LYS A 314 -4.15 -13.90 17.69
CA LYS A 314 -5.39 -13.14 17.43
C LYS A 314 -6.22 -13.00 18.71
N LEU A 315 -6.64 -11.77 19.00
CA LEU A 315 -7.45 -11.39 20.16
C LEU A 315 -8.80 -10.84 19.70
N LEU A 316 -9.83 -11.07 20.51
CA LEU A 316 -11.16 -10.53 20.26
C LEU A 316 -11.13 -9.01 20.36
N ASN A 317 -11.76 -8.33 19.41
CA ASN A 317 -11.89 -6.88 19.41
C ASN A 317 -12.83 -6.41 20.55
N PRO A 318 -12.61 -5.22 21.12
CA PRO A 318 -13.35 -4.76 22.29
C PRO A 318 -14.85 -4.55 22.06
N GLU A 319 -15.25 -4.08 20.88
CA GLU A 319 -16.66 -3.93 20.48
C GLU A 319 -17.43 -5.26 20.50
N TYR A 320 -16.71 -6.39 20.48
CA TYR A 320 -17.28 -7.74 20.55
C TYR A 320 -17.02 -8.44 21.89
N GLY A 321 -16.63 -7.69 22.93
CA GLY A 321 -16.43 -8.19 24.29
C GLY A 321 -14.99 -8.60 24.63
N GLY A 322 -14.04 -8.26 23.76
CA GLY A 322 -12.60 -8.43 23.99
C GLY A 322 -12.04 -7.51 25.08
N ASP A 323 -10.95 -7.95 25.71
CA ASP A 323 -10.33 -7.30 26.89
C ASP A 323 -8.79 -7.36 26.86
N LYS A 324 -8.20 -7.53 25.67
CA LYS A 324 -6.76 -7.77 25.42
C LYS A 324 -6.23 -9.15 25.82
N ILE A 325 -7.08 -10.01 26.39
CA ILE A 325 -6.71 -11.38 26.81
C ILE A 325 -7.55 -12.42 26.06
N LYS A 326 -8.86 -12.20 25.94
CA LYS A 326 -9.79 -13.11 25.29
C LYS A 326 -9.42 -13.33 23.82
N GLN A 327 -9.24 -14.60 23.46
CA GLN A 327 -8.93 -15.02 22.10
C GLN A 327 -10.16 -15.47 21.31
N GLY A 328 -11.28 -15.84 21.96
CA GLY A 328 -12.41 -16.47 21.27
C GLY A 328 -11.96 -17.66 20.41
N ASN A 329 -12.45 -17.74 19.17
CA ASN A 329 -11.96 -18.67 18.15
C ASN A 329 -10.71 -18.18 17.39
N GLY A 330 -10.05 -17.10 17.81
CA GLY A 330 -8.92 -16.48 17.13
C GLY A 330 -7.80 -17.43 16.72
N ALA A 331 -7.56 -18.49 17.50
CA ALA A 331 -6.55 -19.52 17.19
C ALA A 331 -6.93 -20.45 16.01
N LYS A 332 -8.22 -20.53 15.65
CA LYS A 332 -8.71 -21.31 14.49
C LYS A 332 -8.64 -20.53 13.17
N LEU A 333 -8.46 -19.22 13.25
CA LEU A 333 -8.41 -18.32 12.10
C LEU A 333 -7.01 -18.33 11.47
N ALA A 334 -6.89 -17.80 10.25
CA ALA A 334 -5.62 -17.72 9.56
C ALA A 334 -4.62 -16.87 10.37
N GLN A 335 -3.49 -17.46 10.73
CA GLN A 335 -2.42 -16.73 11.42
C GLN A 335 -1.49 -16.05 10.40
N PRO A 336 -1.04 -14.81 10.67
CA PRO A 336 -0.11 -14.14 9.78
C PRO A 336 1.25 -14.83 9.75
N ILE A 337 1.91 -14.76 8.59
CA ILE A 337 3.32 -15.13 8.43
C ILE A 337 4.18 -14.14 9.22
N VAL A 338 3.81 -12.86 9.17
CA VAL A 338 4.41 -11.75 9.91
C VAL A 338 3.32 -10.76 10.28
N GLY A 339 3.33 -10.32 11.54
CA GLY A 339 2.67 -9.08 11.97
C GLY A 339 3.69 -7.94 11.99
N PHE A 340 3.43 -6.89 11.22
CA PHE A 340 4.15 -5.61 11.32
C PHE A 340 3.53 -4.77 12.44
N PRO A 341 4.30 -3.90 13.12
CA PRO A 341 3.71 -2.92 14.03
C PRO A 341 2.58 -2.14 13.37
N GLY A 342 1.60 -1.77 14.19
CA GLY A 342 0.37 -1.18 13.70
C GLY A 342 0.58 0.06 12.84
N HIS A 343 -0.28 0.17 11.84
CA HIS A 343 -0.41 1.33 10.97
C HIS A 343 0.75 1.54 10.00
N PHE A 344 1.64 0.57 9.81
CA PHE A 344 2.73 0.66 8.82
C PHE A 344 2.21 0.66 7.37
N ALA A 345 0.97 0.25 7.15
CA ALA A 345 0.22 0.31 5.89
C ALA A 345 0.91 -0.40 4.72
N PRO A 346 1.03 -1.75 4.76
CA PRO A 346 1.63 -2.50 3.66
C PRO A 346 0.79 -2.45 2.38
N ASN A 347 1.33 -1.85 1.32
CA ASN A 347 0.59 -1.54 0.09
C ASN A 347 1.00 -2.36 -1.14
N ASP A 348 2.14 -3.07 -1.11
CA ASP A 348 2.54 -3.95 -2.19
C ASP A 348 3.46 -5.07 -1.69
N ILE A 349 3.49 -6.17 -2.44
CA ILE A 349 4.31 -7.35 -2.17
C ILE A 349 4.93 -7.85 -3.48
N LEU A 350 6.19 -8.29 -3.41
CA LEU A 350 6.90 -8.87 -4.54
C LEU A 350 7.72 -10.09 -4.12
N PHE A 351 7.49 -11.21 -4.80
CA PHE A 351 8.37 -12.38 -4.77
C PHE A 351 9.36 -12.30 -5.94
N TYR A 352 10.62 -11.99 -5.61
CA TYR A 352 11.67 -11.75 -6.60
C TYR A 352 12.08 -13.02 -7.33
N LYS A 353 12.17 -12.94 -8.67
CA LYS A 353 12.50 -14.08 -9.55
C LYS A 353 13.75 -13.82 -10.40
N GLY A 354 14.18 -12.56 -10.48
CA GLY A 354 15.41 -12.17 -11.19
C GLY A 354 16.69 -12.77 -10.61
N ASN A 355 17.81 -12.53 -11.31
CA ASN A 355 19.14 -13.05 -10.94
C ASN A 355 20.16 -11.95 -10.62
N GLN A 356 19.74 -10.69 -10.60
CA GLN A 356 20.61 -9.55 -10.34
C GLN A 356 20.93 -9.43 -8.84
N LEU A 357 19.92 -9.60 -7.99
CA LEU A 357 20.09 -9.50 -6.54
C LEU A 357 20.77 -10.75 -5.96
N PRO A 358 21.36 -10.65 -4.75
CA PRO A 358 21.86 -11.81 -4.01
C PRO A 358 20.79 -12.91 -3.85
N GLU A 359 21.20 -14.18 -3.94
CA GLU A 359 20.30 -15.34 -4.03
C GLU A 359 19.28 -15.44 -2.88
N ARG A 360 19.62 -14.92 -1.69
CA ARG A 360 18.71 -14.85 -0.54
C ARG A 360 17.39 -14.13 -0.84
N TYR A 361 17.38 -13.16 -1.75
CA TYR A 361 16.19 -12.35 -2.04
C TYR A 361 15.14 -13.12 -2.86
N LYS A 362 15.48 -14.29 -3.42
CA LYS A 362 14.49 -15.23 -3.99
C LYS A 362 13.78 -16.07 -2.93
N LYS A 363 14.24 -16.03 -1.67
CA LYS A 363 13.72 -16.83 -0.54
C LYS A 363 13.01 -15.92 0.44
N GLY A 364 11.95 -15.28 -0.03
CA GLY A 364 11.23 -14.28 0.75
C GLY A 364 10.35 -13.38 -0.09
N ALA A 365 9.79 -12.37 0.58
CA ALA A 365 8.95 -11.36 -0.03
C ALA A 365 9.47 -9.96 0.33
N PHE A 366 9.52 -9.08 -0.66
CA PHE A 366 9.58 -7.65 -0.39
C PHE A 366 8.19 -7.13 -0.06
N VAL A 367 8.08 -6.30 0.97
CA VAL A 367 6.81 -5.69 1.39
C VAL A 367 6.99 -4.18 1.50
N VAL A 368 6.15 -3.42 0.81
CA VAL A 368 6.22 -1.95 0.78
C VAL A 368 5.32 -1.38 1.86
N LEU A 369 5.91 -0.70 2.84
CA LEU A 369 5.20 -0.13 3.99
C LEU A 369 5.03 1.38 3.78
N HIS A 370 3.81 1.78 3.41
CA HIS A 370 3.47 3.13 2.95
C HIS A 370 3.56 4.20 4.03
N GLY A 371 3.44 3.79 5.29
CA GLY A 371 3.58 4.65 6.45
C GLY A 371 2.25 5.02 7.11
N SER A 372 2.31 5.28 8.40
CA SER A 372 1.15 5.52 9.23
C SER A 372 0.57 6.90 9.07
N THR A 373 -0.68 7.03 9.50
CA THR A 373 -1.36 8.32 9.61
C THR A 373 -1.97 8.56 10.99
N ILE A 374 -1.95 7.53 11.85
CA ILE A 374 -2.79 7.44 13.06
C ILE A 374 -2.02 6.89 14.26
N ARG A 375 -0.75 7.28 14.44
CA ARG A 375 0.11 6.86 15.58
C ARG A 375 0.28 7.92 16.68
N GLN A 376 -0.52 8.99 16.66
CA GLN A 376 -0.41 10.05 17.66
C GLN A 376 -0.61 9.48 19.08
N PRO A 377 0.13 9.96 20.09
CA PRO A 377 1.08 11.08 20.09
C PRO A 377 2.51 10.74 19.65
N TYR A 378 2.76 9.52 19.18
CA TYR A 378 4.09 9.07 18.76
C TYR A 378 4.38 9.45 17.31
N PRO A 379 5.68 9.47 16.90
CA PRO A 379 6.05 9.61 15.51
C PRO A 379 5.32 8.63 14.58
N GLN A 380 5.03 9.09 13.37
CA GLN A 380 4.52 8.20 12.33
C GLN A 380 5.57 7.12 12.01
N GLY A 381 5.11 5.90 11.76
CA GLY A 381 5.92 4.71 11.49
C GLY A 381 5.66 4.12 10.11
N GLY A 382 6.45 3.15 9.67
CA GLY A 382 6.48 2.65 8.31
C GLY A 382 7.37 3.51 7.40
N TYR A 383 6.97 3.74 6.15
CA TYR A 383 7.73 4.50 5.15
C TYR A 383 9.03 3.82 4.70
N PHE A 384 9.01 2.50 4.52
CA PHE A 384 10.19 1.74 4.06
C PHE A 384 9.77 0.48 3.28
N VAL A 385 10.72 -0.17 2.64
CA VAL A 385 10.56 -1.51 2.05
C VAL A 385 11.20 -2.53 2.97
N ALA A 386 10.41 -3.48 3.44
CA ALA A 386 10.88 -4.63 4.21
C ALA A 386 11.21 -5.81 3.30
N PHE A 387 12.09 -6.70 3.76
CA PHE A 387 12.25 -8.04 3.23
C PHE A 387 11.89 -9.07 4.31
N VAL A 388 10.94 -9.94 4.01
CA VAL A 388 10.54 -11.05 4.90
C VAL A 388 11.24 -12.32 4.39
N PRO A 389 12.26 -12.84 5.10
CA PRO A 389 12.90 -14.09 4.70
C PRO A 389 11.93 -15.26 4.90
N MET A 390 11.75 -16.08 3.86
CA MET A 390 10.78 -17.17 3.85
C MET A 390 11.32 -18.43 3.18
N LEU A 391 10.80 -19.58 3.61
CA LEU A 391 11.02 -20.87 2.98
C LEU A 391 9.72 -21.69 3.09
N ASN A 392 9.29 -22.28 1.96
CA ASN A 392 8.07 -23.10 1.90
C ASN A 392 6.83 -22.40 2.47
N GLY A 393 6.68 -21.10 2.19
CA GLY A 393 5.53 -20.29 2.59
C GLY A 393 5.50 -19.88 4.06
N LYS A 394 6.59 -20.11 4.81
CA LYS A 394 6.73 -19.70 6.22
C LYS A 394 7.90 -18.74 6.39
N ALA A 395 7.79 -17.81 7.34
CA ALA A 395 8.92 -16.96 7.72
C ALA A 395 10.04 -17.82 8.32
N THR A 396 11.29 -17.53 7.95
CA THR A 396 12.49 -18.19 8.52
C THR A 396 13.21 -17.32 9.55
N GLY A 397 12.74 -16.08 9.74
CA GLY A 397 13.31 -15.12 10.67
C GLY A 397 12.50 -13.82 10.70
N PRO A 398 12.94 -12.83 11.49
CA PRO A 398 12.31 -11.52 11.51
C PRO A 398 12.46 -10.83 10.16
N TRP A 399 11.50 -9.96 9.82
CA TRP A 399 11.62 -9.08 8.67
C TRP A 399 12.83 -8.13 8.80
N GLU A 400 13.42 -7.77 7.67
CA GLU A 400 14.62 -6.93 7.54
C GLU A 400 14.25 -5.63 6.81
N VAL A 401 15.00 -4.55 7.05
CA VAL A 401 14.84 -3.32 6.27
C VAL A 401 15.66 -3.46 4.99
N PHE A 402 15.00 -3.36 3.84
CA PHE A 402 15.66 -3.39 2.53
C PHE A 402 15.93 -2.00 1.98
N ALA A 403 14.95 -1.10 2.01
CA ALA A 403 15.13 0.27 1.56
C ALA A 403 14.43 1.24 2.51
N ASP A 404 15.11 2.30 2.92
CA ASP A 404 14.55 3.42 3.70
C ASP A 404 15.07 4.75 3.14
N GLY A 405 14.72 5.88 3.75
CA GLY A 405 15.09 7.23 3.32
C GLY A 405 13.91 8.02 2.76
N PHE A 406 12.74 7.39 2.66
CA PHE A 406 11.54 8.01 2.12
C PHE A 406 11.04 9.19 2.99
N ILE A 407 11.25 9.14 4.31
CA ILE A 407 10.77 10.18 5.22
C ILE A 407 11.45 11.54 5.01
N GLN A 408 12.69 11.57 4.54
CA GLN A 408 13.55 12.78 4.37
C GLN A 408 13.81 13.63 5.63
N SER A 409 13.00 13.51 6.68
CA SER A 409 13.18 14.12 7.99
C SER A 409 12.76 13.11 9.08
N ASP A 410 13.58 12.97 10.12
CA ASP A 410 13.39 12.03 11.22
C ASP A 410 13.30 12.82 12.55
N PRO A 411 12.20 12.76 13.32
CA PRO A 411 11.00 11.94 13.10
C PRO A 411 9.95 12.56 12.15
N VAL A 412 9.04 11.71 11.64
CA VAL A 412 7.82 12.16 10.96
C VAL A 412 6.74 12.50 12.00
N LEU A 413 6.41 13.78 12.13
CA LEU A 413 5.46 14.27 13.13
C LEU A 413 4.00 14.08 12.71
N THR A 414 3.73 14.29 11.43
CA THR A 414 2.41 14.17 10.79
C THR A 414 2.57 13.53 9.42
N ALA A 415 1.56 12.80 8.95
CA ALA A 415 1.65 12.02 7.71
C ALA A 415 2.07 12.85 6.47
N ASN A 416 1.62 14.11 6.42
CA ASN A 416 1.89 15.07 5.35
C ASN A 416 3.32 15.65 5.36
N THR A 417 4.10 15.42 6.42
CA THR A 417 5.50 15.89 6.52
C THR A 417 6.52 14.86 6.04
N ALA A 418 6.10 13.63 5.76
CA ALA A 418 6.97 12.65 5.13
C ALA A 418 7.36 13.11 3.71
N GLY A 419 8.66 13.07 3.39
CA GLY A 419 9.16 13.53 2.09
C GLY A 419 8.63 12.72 0.90
N TYR A 420 8.42 11.42 1.10
CA TYR A 420 7.92 10.43 0.16
C TYR A 420 7.20 9.29 0.91
N ARG A 421 6.26 8.62 0.24
CA ARG A 421 5.52 7.48 0.80
C ARG A 421 5.58 6.27 -0.15
N PRO A 422 6.44 5.27 0.12
CA PRO A 422 6.71 4.19 -0.82
C PRO A 422 5.44 3.37 -1.04
N MET A 423 5.21 2.94 -2.27
CA MET A 423 3.89 2.52 -2.71
C MET A 423 3.86 1.20 -3.47
N GLY A 424 4.42 1.19 -4.68
CA GLY A 424 4.49 0.01 -5.53
C GLY A 424 5.92 -0.50 -5.63
N ILE A 425 6.06 -1.81 -5.86
CA ILE A 425 7.34 -2.44 -6.17
C ILE A 425 7.19 -3.47 -7.29
N THR A 426 8.17 -3.52 -8.19
CA THR A 426 8.19 -4.51 -9.27
C THR A 426 9.62 -4.84 -9.68
N GLU A 427 9.83 -5.99 -10.32
CA GLU A 427 11.11 -6.34 -10.93
C GLU A 427 11.14 -5.95 -12.42
N GLY A 428 12.28 -5.43 -12.87
CA GLY A 428 12.55 -5.20 -14.29
C GLY A 428 13.11 -6.45 -15.00
N PRO A 429 13.23 -6.41 -16.34
CA PRO A 429 13.69 -7.55 -17.14
C PRO A 429 15.14 -7.96 -16.83
N ASP A 430 15.94 -7.05 -16.30
CA ASP A 430 17.32 -7.30 -15.89
C ASP A 430 17.45 -7.72 -14.42
N GLY A 431 16.33 -7.87 -13.71
CA GLY A 431 16.28 -8.19 -12.28
C GLY A 431 16.50 -7.00 -11.34
N SER A 432 16.54 -5.76 -11.82
CA SER A 432 16.50 -4.56 -10.96
C SER A 432 15.14 -4.45 -10.26
N LEU A 433 15.08 -3.80 -9.11
CA LEU A 433 13.81 -3.46 -8.47
C LEU A 433 13.42 -2.02 -8.79
N TYR A 434 12.14 -1.77 -9.04
CA TYR A 434 11.59 -0.44 -9.22
C TYR A 434 10.61 -0.15 -8.10
N ILE A 435 10.76 1.00 -7.44
CA ILE A 435 9.92 1.42 -6.31
C ILE A 435 9.30 2.76 -6.65
N SER A 436 7.98 2.90 -6.49
CA SER A 436 7.27 4.17 -6.66
C SER A 436 6.83 4.76 -5.32
N GLU A 437 6.45 6.03 -5.31
CA GLU A 437 5.84 6.68 -4.14
C GLU A 437 4.63 7.58 -4.47
N THR A 438 3.70 7.74 -3.50
CA THR A 438 2.37 8.33 -3.74
C THR A 438 2.25 9.84 -3.64
N GLU A 439 3.25 10.55 -3.14
CA GLU A 439 3.12 11.98 -2.89
C GLU A 439 3.55 12.77 -4.10
N LYS A 440 4.78 12.56 -4.60
CA LYS A 440 5.33 13.29 -5.75
C LYS A 440 5.32 12.47 -7.05
N GLY A 441 5.15 11.15 -6.98
CA GLY A 441 5.30 10.23 -8.11
C GLY A 441 6.75 9.89 -8.48
N LYS A 442 7.70 10.04 -7.55
CA LYS A 442 9.10 9.62 -7.77
C LYS A 442 9.18 8.11 -7.98
N ILE A 443 10.08 7.67 -8.86
CA ILE A 443 10.36 6.26 -9.11
C ILE A 443 11.86 6.02 -9.00
N TRP A 444 12.25 5.07 -8.17
CA TRP A 444 13.62 4.61 -8.04
C TRP A 444 13.81 3.30 -8.81
N ARG A 445 15.01 3.12 -9.37
CA ARG A 445 15.54 1.83 -9.80
C ARG A 445 16.68 1.45 -8.87
N VAL A 446 16.54 0.31 -8.19
CA VAL A 446 17.49 -0.26 -7.23
C VAL A 446 18.19 -1.43 -7.87
N MET A 447 19.52 -1.40 -7.86
CA MET A 447 20.38 -2.34 -8.56
C MET A 447 21.43 -2.92 -7.62
N PHE A 448 21.80 -4.19 -7.80
CA PHE A 448 22.91 -4.79 -7.07
C PHE A 448 24.17 -4.82 -7.92
N LYS A 449 25.24 -4.19 -7.42
CA LYS A 449 26.54 -4.06 -8.08
C LYS A 449 27.70 -4.60 -7.25
N GLY A 450 27.40 -5.11 -6.06
CA GLY A 450 28.36 -5.78 -5.19
C GLY A 450 28.68 -7.22 -5.63
N ASP A 451 29.51 -7.90 -4.84
CA ASP A 451 29.83 -9.31 -5.01
C ASP A 451 28.75 -10.18 -4.33
N LYS A 452 27.96 -10.91 -5.14
CA LYS A 452 26.88 -11.78 -4.64
C LYS A 452 27.39 -12.88 -3.72
N ALA A 453 28.62 -13.38 -3.93
CA ALA A 453 29.19 -14.44 -3.10
C ALA A 453 29.62 -13.95 -1.71
N LYS A 454 29.88 -12.65 -1.59
CA LYS A 454 30.27 -12.00 -0.32
C LYS A 454 29.10 -11.32 0.40
N PHE A 455 27.92 -11.27 -0.22
CA PHE A 455 26.76 -10.61 0.37
C PHE A 455 26.20 -11.40 1.55
N GLY A 456 26.26 -10.82 2.75
CA GLY A 456 25.73 -11.43 3.96
C GLY A 456 25.53 -10.43 5.09
N THR A 457 25.74 -10.89 6.32
CA THR A 457 25.51 -10.12 7.54
C THR A 457 26.25 -8.78 7.55
N ALA A 458 27.49 -8.73 7.02
CA ALA A 458 28.27 -7.51 6.95
C ALA A 458 27.59 -6.44 6.09
N GLN A 459 27.10 -6.80 4.90
CA GLN A 459 26.43 -5.86 3.99
C GLN A 459 25.05 -5.41 4.52
N LEU A 460 24.42 -6.22 5.36
CA LEU A 460 23.14 -5.91 5.98
C LEU A 460 23.25 -5.12 7.29
N ALA A 461 24.46 -5.02 7.86
CA ALA A 461 24.67 -4.49 9.20
C ALA A 461 24.12 -3.05 9.35
N LYS A 462 24.32 -2.18 8.36
CA LYS A 462 23.81 -0.80 8.38
C LYS A 462 22.28 -0.76 8.45
N MET A 463 21.62 -1.62 7.67
CA MET A 463 20.15 -1.69 7.67
C MET A 463 19.61 -2.32 8.97
N ALA A 464 20.33 -3.28 9.55
CA ALA A 464 19.99 -3.84 10.86
C ALA A 464 20.12 -2.80 12.00
N ILE A 465 21.12 -1.92 11.94
CA ILE A 465 21.24 -0.78 12.86
C ILE A 465 20.07 0.18 12.63
N ARG A 466 19.81 0.54 11.36
CA ARG A 466 18.74 1.46 10.99
C ARG A 466 17.37 1.02 11.48
N LYS A 467 17.07 -0.29 11.39
CA LYS A 467 15.85 -0.89 11.95
C LYS A 467 15.64 -0.56 13.44
N LYS A 468 16.73 -0.43 14.21
CA LYS A 468 16.70 -0.19 15.66
C LYS A 468 16.73 1.29 16.01
N THR A 469 17.17 2.17 15.11
CA THR A 469 17.45 3.57 15.42
C THR A 469 16.51 4.56 14.75
N ALA A 470 16.06 4.31 13.52
CA ALA A 470 15.22 5.25 12.78
C ALA A 470 13.79 5.30 13.37
N SER A 471 13.25 6.49 13.64
CA SER A 471 11.97 6.63 14.36
C SER A 471 10.78 6.06 13.60
N ASN A 472 10.87 6.01 12.27
CA ASN A 472 9.82 5.47 11.41
C ASN A 472 9.80 3.94 11.40
N ILE A 473 10.89 3.26 11.82
CA ILE A 473 10.98 1.80 11.74
C ILE A 473 10.88 1.14 13.11
N LYS A 474 11.53 1.71 14.13
CA LYS A 474 11.51 1.14 15.48
C LYS A 474 10.14 1.32 16.14
N ASP A 475 9.81 0.44 17.06
CA ASP A 475 8.72 0.71 18.00
C ASP A 475 9.12 1.90 18.90
N PRO A 476 8.21 2.87 19.10
CA PRO A 476 8.50 4.02 19.93
C PRO A 476 8.70 3.59 21.39
N ASP A 477 9.62 4.24 22.09
CA ASP A 477 9.70 4.17 23.54
C ASP A 477 8.46 4.85 24.15
N PRO A 478 7.70 4.19 25.05
CA PRO A 478 6.45 4.72 25.58
C PRO A 478 6.57 6.07 26.32
N ILE A 479 7.77 6.46 26.73
CA ILE A 479 8.00 7.68 27.51
C ILE A 479 8.88 8.67 26.75
N LYS A 480 9.93 8.20 26.08
CA LYS A 480 10.91 9.08 25.42
C LYS A 480 10.43 9.60 24.09
N ASP A 481 9.64 8.81 23.36
CA ASP A 481 9.16 9.15 22.02
C ASP A 481 7.74 9.72 22.04
N ASP A 482 7.12 9.89 23.22
CA ASP A 482 5.85 10.61 23.36
C ASP A 482 6.07 12.11 23.09
N LEU A 483 5.57 12.58 21.97
CA LEU A 483 5.75 13.96 21.53
C LEU A 483 4.91 14.96 22.34
N GLU A 484 3.94 14.48 23.13
CA GLU A 484 3.07 15.31 23.98
C GLU A 484 3.46 15.27 25.46
N ARG A 485 4.56 14.57 25.82
CA ARG A 485 5.02 14.45 27.20
C ARG A 485 5.18 15.82 27.87
N GLY A 486 4.50 16.00 29.01
CA GLY A 486 4.63 17.18 29.87
C GLY A 486 3.74 18.38 29.51
N LYS A 487 2.83 18.25 28.53
CA LYS A 487 1.87 19.32 28.22
C LYS A 487 0.63 19.26 29.14
N PRO A 488 0.19 20.38 29.76
CA PRO A 488 -1.04 20.42 30.58
C PRO A 488 -2.32 20.22 29.75
N LEU A 489 -3.25 19.45 30.33
CA LEU A 489 -4.25 18.63 29.64
C LEU A 489 -5.68 18.95 30.10
N ILE A 490 -6.48 19.66 29.29
CA ILE A 490 -7.86 19.23 29.05
C ILE A 490 -8.18 19.38 27.56
N ALA A 491 -8.14 20.59 27.01
CA ALA A 491 -8.44 20.82 25.58
C ALA A 491 -7.46 20.12 24.61
N SER A 492 -6.15 20.27 24.83
CA SER A 492 -5.13 19.60 23.99
C SER A 492 -5.14 18.09 24.19
N ALA A 493 -5.53 17.60 25.38
CA ALA A 493 -5.65 16.17 25.66
C ALA A 493 -6.80 15.57 24.86
N VAL A 494 -7.98 16.18 24.99
CA VAL A 494 -9.20 15.80 24.27
C VAL A 494 -8.93 15.89 22.77
N TYR A 495 -8.24 16.94 22.30
CA TYR A 495 -7.84 17.04 20.90
C TYR A 495 -6.96 15.86 20.49
N THR A 496 -5.84 15.63 21.16
CA THR A 496 -4.90 14.56 20.80
C THR A 496 -5.57 13.19 20.79
N THR A 497 -6.40 12.90 21.80
CA THR A 497 -7.07 11.59 21.93
C THR A 497 -8.17 11.38 20.89
N TYR A 498 -9.04 12.38 20.68
CA TYR A 498 -10.29 12.19 19.93
C TYR A 498 -10.29 12.82 18.53
N CYS A 499 -9.46 13.84 18.29
CA CYS A 499 -9.48 14.60 17.04
C CYS A 499 -8.16 14.46 16.24
N GLY A 500 -7.02 14.44 16.93
CA GLY A 500 -5.68 14.52 16.36
C GLY A 500 -5.29 13.29 15.54
N THR A 501 -5.89 12.13 15.83
CA THR A 501 -5.70 10.90 15.05
C THR A 501 -6.05 11.12 13.57
N CYS A 502 -7.18 11.79 13.29
CA CYS A 502 -7.62 12.04 11.91
C CYS A 502 -7.12 13.40 11.39
N HIS A 503 -7.30 14.46 12.20
CA HIS A 503 -7.02 15.84 11.77
C HIS A 503 -5.55 16.25 11.90
N GLN A 504 -4.69 15.35 12.37
CA GLN A 504 -3.26 15.53 12.56
C GLN A 504 -2.91 16.63 13.58
N ARG A 505 -1.68 16.61 14.09
CA ARG A 505 -1.22 17.53 15.14
C ARG A 505 -1.19 19.00 14.70
N ASP A 506 -1.00 19.22 13.41
CA ASP A 506 -0.97 20.55 12.77
C ASP A 506 -2.36 21.01 12.31
N GLY A 507 -3.41 20.23 12.58
CA GLY A 507 -4.77 20.51 12.16
C GLY A 507 -4.97 20.48 10.64
N LYS A 508 -4.02 19.97 9.84
CA LYS A 508 -4.13 19.99 8.36
C LYS A 508 -4.79 18.73 7.78
N GLY A 509 -5.09 17.74 8.61
CA GLY A 509 -5.49 16.42 8.13
C GLY A 509 -4.35 15.70 7.41
N ASP A 510 -4.60 14.49 6.93
CA ASP A 510 -3.58 13.66 6.27
C ASP A 510 -3.33 14.04 4.79
N GLY A 511 -3.95 15.13 4.32
CA GLY A 511 -3.83 15.63 2.95
C GLY A 511 -4.62 14.84 1.90
N ALA A 512 -5.41 13.83 2.30
CA ALA A 512 -6.18 13.02 1.36
C ALA A 512 -7.58 12.62 1.87
N ARG A 513 -7.67 12.02 3.06
CA ARG A 513 -8.87 11.38 3.60
C ARG A 513 -9.57 12.25 4.64
N PHE A 514 -8.80 12.96 5.46
CA PHE A 514 -9.34 13.79 6.54
C PHE A 514 -9.15 15.28 6.25
N PRO A 515 -10.19 16.11 6.46
CA PRO A 515 -10.13 17.52 6.12
C PRO A 515 -9.26 18.33 7.09
N PRO A 516 -8.67 19.45 6.63
CA PRO A 516 -8.00 20.40 7.50
C PRO A 516 -9.00 21.14 8.41
N LEU A 517 -8.64 21.28 9.68
CA LEU A 517 -9.21 22.21 10.65
C LEU A 517 -8.49 23.58 10.61
N GLU A 518 -7.22 23.58 10.26
CA GLU A 518 -6.41 24.79 10.06
C GLU A 518 -6.98 25.65 8.93
N GLY A 519 -7.22 26.93 9.22
CA GLY A 519 -7.72 27.93 8.27
C GLY A 519 -9.03 27.56 7.58
N SER A 520 -9.78 26.59 8.10
CA SER A 520 -10.95 26.02 7.46
C SER A 520 -12.16 26.93 7.60
N GLU A 521 -12.96 27.06 6.55
CA GLU A 521 -14.25 27.76 6.57
C GLU A 521 -15.27 27.06 7.49
N TRP A 522 -15.05 25.76 7.77
CA TRP A 522 -15.84 25.02 8.74
C TRP A 522 -15.53 25.44 10.17
N VAL A 523 -14.23 25.56 10.47
CA VAL A 523 -13.75 25.95 11.79
C VAL A 523 -13.97 27.43 12.07
N ASN A 524 -13.69 28.29 11.09
CA ASN A 524 -13.74 29.74 11.29
C ASN A 524 -15.15 30.34 11.14
N GLY A 525 -16.09 29.59 10.52
CA GLY A 525 -17.49 29.98 10.37
C GLY A 525 -18.37 29.67 11.58
N ASP A 526 -19.60 29.22 11.32
CA ASP A 526 -20.62 28.98 12.35
C ASP A 526 -20.18 27.95 13.41
N LYS A 527 -20.18 28.39 14.67
CA LYS A 527 -19.86 27.56 15.83
C LYS A 527 -20.88 26.44 16.07
N THR A 528 -22.15 26.67 15.74
CA THR A 528 -23.23 25.68 15.94
C THR A 528 -22.97 24.43 15.12
N ARG A 529 -22.54 24.61 13.87
CA ARG A 529 -22.12 23.51 12.99
C ARG A 529 -21.02 22.66 13.62
N LEU A 530 -19.94 23.27 14.14
CA LEU A 530 -18.86 22.51 14.78
C LEU A 530 -19.33 21.73 16.00
N ILE A 531 -20.16 22.35 16.82
CA ILE A 531 -20.72 21.70 18.01
C ILE A 531 -21.56 20.48 17.59
N LYS A 532 -22.44 20.62 16.58
CA LYS A 532 -23.23 19.49 16.06
C LYS A 532 -22.35 18.37 15.50
N VAL A 533 -21.31 18.71 14.74
CA VAL A 533 -20.36 17.74 14.18
C VAL A 533 -19.65 16.95 15.29
N VAL A 534 -19.19 17.60 16.37
CA VAL A 534 -18.55 16.87 17.48
C VAL A 534 -19.54 16.03 18.27
N LEU A 535 -20.75 16.55 18.49
CA LEU A 535 -21.79 15.84 19.25
C LEU A 535 -22.26 14.57 18.52
N ASN A 536 -22.54 14.70 17.23
CA ASN A 536 -23.26 13.70 16.45
C ASN A 536 -22.36 12.97 15.43
N GLY A 537 -21.09 13.37 15.32
CA GLY A 537 -20.20 12.95 14.25
C GLY A 537 -20.65 13.44 12.88
N LEU A 538 -20.05 12.91 11.82
CA LEU A 538 -20.31 13.36 10.45
C LEU A 538 -20.08 12.22 9.46
N SER A 539 -20.95 12.10 8.47
CA SER A 539 -20.81 11.16 7.35
C SER A 539 -21.28 11.81 6.05
N GLY A 540 -20.83 11.26 4.93
CA GLY A 540 -21.15 11.74 3.59
C GLY A 540 -20.15 12.77 3.04
N PRO A 541 -20.28 13.12 1.74
CA PRO A 541 -19.34 14.01 1.09
C PRO A 541 -19.47 15.43 1.64
N ILE A 542 -18.35 16.00 2.06
CA ILE A 542 -18.21 17.41 2.45
C ILE A 542 -17.12 18.06 1.61
N THR A 543 -17.20 19.39 1.47
CA THR A 543 -16.13 20.18 0.86
C THR A 543 -15.50 21.09 1.91
N VAL A 544 -14.18 21.02 2.02
CA VAL A 544 -13.37 21.89 2.90
C VAL A 544 -12.20 22.42 2.09
N LYS A 545 -11.97 23.74 2.08
CA LYS A 545 -10.94 24.40 1.24
C LYS A 545 -10.96 23.95 -0.24
N GLY A 546 -12.15 23.71 -0.78
CA GLY A 546 -12.34 23.28 -2.17
C GLY A 546 -11.98 21.83 -2.48
N GLN A 547 -11.60 21.02 -1.48
CA GLN A 547 -11.39 19.58 -1.63
C GLN A 547 -12.55 18.79 -1.03
N SER A 548 -12.94 17.70 -1.70
CA SER A 548 -14.01 16.81 -1.23
C SER A 548 -13.45 15.73 -0.31
N TYR A 549 -14.14 15.47 0.80
CA TYR A 549 -13.83 14.44 1.80
C TYR A 549 -15.09 13.63 2.10
N SER A 550 -14.97 12.33 2.34
CA SER A 550 -16.13 11.45 2.56
C SER A 550 -15.92 10.40 3.66
N GLU A 551 -14.83 10.49 4.43
CA GLU A 551 -14.61 9.61 5.56
C GLU A 551 -15.59 9.89 6.70
N ASN A 552 -15.94 8.85 7.46
CA ASN A 552 -16.81 8.97 8.62
C ASN A 552 -16.04 9.54 9.82
N MET A 553 -16.55 10.63 10.40
CA MET A 553 -16.12 11.15 11.69
C MET A 553 -17.01 10.57 12.80
N PRO A 554 -16.45 9.91 13.82
CA PRO A 554 -17.24 9.36 14.92
C PRO A 554 -17.87 10.47 15.78
N ALA A 555 -19.02 10.15 16.38
CA ALA A 555 -19.66 11.01 17.35
C ALA A 555 -18.90 10.97 18.68
N HIS A 556 -18.69 12.13 19.30
CA HIS A 556 -18.02 12.25 20.59
C HIS A 556 -18.96 12.75 21.71
N GLY A 557 -20.19 13.15 21.36
CA GLY A 557 -21.15 13.68 22.31
C GLY A 557 -21.60 12.68 23.38
N SER A 558 -21.57 11.38 23.11
CA SER A 558 -22.02 10.36 24.08
C SER A 558 -21.09 10.23 25.30
N PHE A 559 -19.81 10.56 25.16
CA PHE A 559 -18.81 10.37 26.22
C PHE A 559 -18.04 11.64 26.62
N LEU A 560 -18.00 12.68 25.77
CA LEU A 560 -17.49 13.99 26.16
C LEU A 560 -18.60 14.85 26.78
N ASN A 561 -18.29 15.50 27.90
CA ASN A 561 -19.20 16.45 28.52
C ASN A 561 -19.15 17.83 27.84
N ASP A 562 -20.09 18.72 28.18
CA ASP A 562 -20.22 20.05 27.54
C ASP A 562 -18.97 20.92 27.71
N GLU A 563 -18.27 20.82 28.84
CA GLU A 563 -17.05 21.58 29.11
C GLU A 563 -15.90 21.10 28.21
N GLN A 564 -15.68 19.79 28.15
CA GLN A 564 -14.63 19.19 27.31
C GLN A 564 -14.81 19.52 25.83
N ILE A 565 -16.06 19.50 25.34
CA ILE A 565 -16.37 19.89 23.96
C ILE A 565 -16.13 21.38 23.73
N ALA A 566 -16.54 22.24 24.66
CA ALA A 566 -16.33 23.68 24.56
C ALA A 566 -14.84 24.03 24.51
N GLU A 567 -14.06 23.43 25.40
CA GLU A 567 -12.61 23.61 25.50
C GLU A 567 -11.88 23.12 24.24
N VAL A 568 -12.17 21.91 23.76
CA VAL A 568 -11.49 21.37 22.55
C VAL A 568 -11.86 22.16 21.30
N LEU A 569 -13.11 22.58 21.16
CA LEU A 569 -13.53 23.39 20.01
C LEU A 569 -12.94 24.80 20.07
N THR A 570 -12.80 25.38 21.27
CA THR A 570 -12.08 26.64 21.46
C THR A 570 -10.61 26.49 21.11
N TYR A 571 -9.97 25.41 21.56
CA TYR A 571 -8.59 25.10 21.18
C TYR A 571 -8.43 25.01 19.66
N ILE A 572 -9.31 24.29 18.95
CA ILE A 572 -9.31 24.19 17.48
C ILE A 572 -9.47 25.58 16.83
N ARG A 573 -10.38 26.42 17.33
CA ARG A 573 -10.66 27.77 16.78
C ARG A 573 -9.60 28.83 17.09
N LYS A 574 -8.66 28.52 18.00
CA LYS A 574 -7.53 29.39 18.36
C LYS A 574 -6.17 28.83 17.94
N SER A 575 -6.13 27.62 17.40
CA SER A 575 -4.89 26.95 16.97
C SER A 575 -4.62 27.15 15.48
N TRP A 576 -3.35 26.98 15.10
CA TRP A 576 -2.89 26.95 13.70
C TRP A 576 -3.32 28.15 12.86
N GLY A 577 -3.38 29.34 13.46
CA GLY A 577 -3.78 30.57 12.76
C GLY A 577 -5.29 30.76 12.58
N ASN A 578 -6.12 29.85 13.12
CA ASN A 578 -7.55 30.12 13.30
C ASN A 578 -7.73 31.26 14.30
N ASN A 579 -8.67 32.17 14.00
CA ASN A 579 -8.94 33.34 14.84
C ASN A 579 -10.44 33.63 14.92
N SER A 580 -11.20 32.66 15.40
CA SER A 580 -12.64 32.82 15.60
C SER A 580 -13.03 32.81 17.08
N ASP A 581 -14.24 33.23 17.39
CA ASP A 581 -14.74 33.34 18.76
C ASP A 581 -14.66 32.01 19.52
N GLN A 582 -14.41 32.07 20.82
CA GLN A 582 -14.44 30.89 21.68
C GLN A 582 -15.85 30.25 21.72
N ILE A 583 -15.88 28.95 22.00
CA ILE A 583 -17.10 28.20 22.25
C ILE A 583 -17.12 27.91 23.75
N ASN A 584 -18.18 28.31 24.43
CA ASN A 584 -18.35 28.08 25.86
C ASN A 584 -19.33 26.93 26.11
N LYS A 585 -19.31 26.41 27.34
CA LYS A 585 -20.16 25.28 27.78
C LYS A 585 -21.64 25.50 27.47
N ASP A 586 -22.16 26.71 27.66
CA ASP A 586 -23.57 27.02 27.44
C ASP A 586 -23.97 26.96 25.98
N ASP A 587 -23.07 27.31 25.05
CA ASP A 587 -23.30 27.08 23.62
C ASP A 587 -23.45 25.58 23.33
N VAL A 588 -22.56 24.75 23.88
CA VAL A 588 -22.61 23.29 23.70
C VAL A 588 -23.88 22.71 24.31
N SER A 589 -24.22 23.09 25.54
CA SER A 589 -25.42 22.61 26.23
C SER A 589 -26.70 22.96 25.48
N ARG A 590 -26.77 24.16 24.90
CA ARG A 590 -27.91 24.62 24.10
C ARG A 590 -28.10 23.77 22.85
N VAL A 591 -27.01 23.55 22.09
CA VAL A 591 -27.05 22.71 20.89
C VAL A 591 -27.37 21.26 21.26
N ARG A 592 -26.70 20.70 22.27
CA ARG A 592 -26.96 19.33 22.73
C ARG A 592 -28.41 19.10 23.12
N LYS A 593 -29.06 20.08 23.76
CA LYS A 593 -30.50 20.01 24.07
C LYS A 593 -31.38 20.09 22.82
N SER A 594 -30.99 20.86 21.80
CA SER A 594 -31.75 20.97 20.55
C SER A 594 -31.69 19.70 19.70
N GLU A 595 -30.62 18.90 19.81
CA GLU A 595 -30.45 17.64 19.07
C GLU A 595 -31.13 16.42 19.74
N LYS A 596 -31.66 16.58 20.96
CA LYS A 596 -32.41 15.52 21.68
C LYS A 596 -33.92 15.52 21.39
N LYS A 597 -34.37 16.38 20.48
CA LYS A 597 -35.74 16.41 19.94
C LYS A 597 -35.74 15.74 18.58
#